data_AF-A0A097QSI0-F1
#
_entry.id   AF-A0A097QSI0-F1
#
_cell.length_a   1.000
_cell.length_b   1.000
_cell.length_c   1.000
_cell.angle_alpha   90.00
_cell.angle_beta   90.00
_cell.angle_gamma   90.00
#
_symmetry.space_group_name_H-M   'P 1'
#
loop_
_entity.id
_entity.type
_entity.pdbx_description
1 polymer ?
#
loop_
_entity_poly.entity_id
_entity_poly.type
_entity_poly.pdbx_seq_one_letter_code
_entity_poly.pdbx_strand_id
1 'polypeptide(L)'
;MNIRSIEKASNALAQSVRIKTSSRESSKIVDELAEEISGQFLDNNLAIIENIEKLSRVMKELEKFQQEFLPFFQRFEVFASEFNTLVENLEYISKISDSIASVAKQTNLVALNASIEAARAGEAGRGFAVVAEEIRNMAVQTMNLAKEIKDFNARVMGQLETLRDALTVMDRIKEGTEILGRDIEVMVEISSVLEEISREQEEIVNDIKRLKGIALALRKFADMQDRYNKELASLLRMMVSEYAKEQKTEEVFDDD
;
A
#
# COMPACT_ATOMS: atom_id res chain seq x y z
N MET A 1 -19.69 -9.25 81.08
CA MET A 1 -19.46 -9.33 79.60
C MET A 1 -18.78 -10.66 79.25
N ASN A 2 -19.06 -11.38 78.14
CA ASN A 2 -18.47 -12.72 77.90
C ASN A 2 -17.27 -12.69 76.92
N ILE A 3 -16.18 -13.42 77.22
CA ILE A 3 -14.96 -13.62 76.41
C ILE A 3 -15.25 -13.77 74.91
N ARG A 4 -16.32 -14.48 74.54
CA ARG A 4 -16.72 -14.67 73.13
C ARG A 4 -16.91 -13.37 72.35
N SER A 5 -17.35 -12.29 73.00
CA SER A 5 -17.53 -10.98 72.36
C SER A 5 -16.20 -10.27 72.10
N ILE A 6 -15.25 -10.40 73.02
CA ILE A 6 -13.87 -9.90 72.87
C ILE A 6 -13.17 -10.66 71.73
N GLU A 7 -13.33 -11.98 71.69
CA GLU A 7 -12.75 -12.82 70.64
C GLU A 7 -13.32 -12.47 69.25
N LYS A 8 -14.63 -12.29 69.12
CA LYS A 8 -15.27 -11.84 67.87
C LYS A 8 -14.75 -10.47 67.41
N ALA A 9 -14.65 -9.50 68.31
CA ALA A 9 -14.14 -8.17 67.99
C ALA A 9 -12.66 -8.19 67.62
N SER A 10 -11.85 -9.02 68.28
CA SER A 10 -10.44 -9.24 67.95
C SER A 10 -10.26 -9.84 66.55
N ASN A 11 -11.05 -10.87 66.23
CA ASN A 11 -11.07 -11.48 64.90
C ASN A 11 -11.52 -10.49 63.81
N ALA A 12 -12.55 -9.68 64.08
CA ALA A 12 -13.00 -8.62 63.17
C ALA A 12 -11.91 -7.55 62.93
N LEU A 13 -11.17 -7.15 63.98
CA LEU A 13 -10.04 -6.23 63.86
C LEU A 13 -8.93 -6.85 63.00
N ALA A 14 -8.55 -8.10 63.25
CA ALA A 14 -7.53 -8.79 62.47
C ALA A 14 -7.91 -8.88 60.98
N GLN A 15 -9.19 -9.16 60.69
CA GLN A 15 -9.70 -9.18 59.32
C GLN A 15 -9.70 -7.78 58.68
N SER A 16 -10.13 -6.75 59.39
CA SER A 16 -10.13 -5.36 58.90
C SER A 16 -8.72 -4.84 58.61
N VAL A 17 -7.72 -5.17 59.44
CA VAL A 17 -6.30 -4.85 59.18
C VAL A 17 -5.83 -5.52 57.89
N ARG A 18 -6.19 -6.80 57.66
CA ARG A 18 -5.86 -7.49 56.40
C ARG A 18 -6.52 -6.82 55.19
N ILE A 19 -7.80 -6.45 55.30
CA ILE A 19 -8.53 -5.73 54.24
C ILE A 19 -7.86 -4.39 53.93
N LYS A 20 -7.44 -3.62 54.94
CA LYS A 20 -6.71 -2.37 54.75
C LYS A 20 -5.43 -2.56 53.93
N THR A 21 -4.59 -3.52 54.32
CA THR A 21 -3.32 -3.80 53.65
C THR A 21 -3.56 -4.22 52.21
N SER A 22 -4.48 -5.17 51.99
CA SER A 22 -4.86 -5.61 50.65
C SER A 22 -5.42 -4.46 49.80
N SER A 23 -6.26 -3.59 50.35
CA SER A 23 -6.81 -2.44 49.62
C SER A 23 -5.74 -1.41 49.22
N ARG A 24 -4.70 -1.20 50.06
CA ARG A 24 -3.55 -0.35 49.69
C ARG A 24 -2.72 -0.98 48.59
N GLU A 25 -2.46 -2.27 48.66
CA GLU A 25 -1.72 -3.01 47.66
C GLU A 25 -2.47 -3.01 46.32
N SER A 26 -3.77 -3.31 46.32
CA SER A 26 -4.63 -3.22 45.14
C SER A 26 -4.69 -1.81 44.56
N SER A 27 -4.79 -0.76 45.39
CA SER A 27 -4.73 0.63 44.91
C SER A 27 -3.43 0.92 44.16
N LYS A 28 -2.29 0.48 44.70
CA LYS A 28 -0.99 0.70 44.08
C LYS A 28 -0.87 -0.06 42.75
N ILE A 29 -1.29 -1.33 42.72
CA ILE A 29 -1.29 -2.15 41.50
C ILE A 29 -2.18 -1.53 40.42
N VAL A 30 -3.38 -1.07 40.77
CA VAL A 30 -4.28 -0.43 39.80
C VAL A 30 -3.71 0.90 39.29
N ASP A 31 -3.09 1.71 40.15
CA ASP A 31 -2.42 2.95 39.73
C ASP A 31 -1.27 2.68 38.75
N GLU A 32 -0.38 1.73 39.07
CA GLU A 32 0.77 1.36 38.23
C GLU A 32 0.31 0.77 36.88
N LEU A 33 -0.64 -0.17 36.90
CA LEU A 33 -1.20 -0.75 35.66
C LEU A 33 -1.91 0.31 34.81
N ALA A 34 -2.65 1.23 35.42
CA ALA A 34 -3.31 2.29 34.67
C ALA A 34 -2.30 3.24 34.00
N GLU A 35 -1.16 3.51 34.63
CA GLU A 35 -0.09 4.30 34.02
C GLU A 35 0.60 3.57 32.88
N GLU A 36 0.95 2.30 33.08
CA GLU A 36 1.60 1.48 32.06
C GLU A 36 0.72 1.30 30.83
N ILE A 37 -0.54 0.87 31.01
CA ILE A 37 -1.48 0.68 29.90
C ILE A 37 -1.75 2.02 29.21
N SER A 38 -1.97 3.11 29.95
CA SER A 38 -2.19 4.42 29.32
C SER A 38 -1.00 4.87 28.48
N GLY A 39 0.23 4.59 28.91
CA GLY A 39 1.43 4.89 28.13
C GLY A 39 1.47 4.11 26.83
N GLN A 40 1.24 2.80 26.88
CA GLN A 40 1.24 1.94 25.69
C GLN A 40 0.18 2.36 24.65
N PHE A 41 -1.03 2.70 25.08
CA PHE A 41 -2.10 3.15 24.18
C PHE A 41 -1.78 4.52 23.55
N LEU A 42 -1.14 5.43 24.29
CA LEU A 42 -0.69 6.72 23.75
C LEU A 42 0.41 6.54 22.71
N ASP A 43 1.41 5.70 23.00
CA ASP A 43 2.50 5.41 22.06
C ASP A 43 1.99 4.71 20.79
N ASN A 44 1.07 3.76 20.94
CA ASN A 44 0.40 3.11 19.81
C ASN A 44 -0.39 4.12 18.96
N ASN A 45 -1.13 5.03 19.60
CA ASN A 45 -1.90 6.03 18.88
C ASN A 45 -1.00 7.01 18.10
N LEU A 46 0.15 7.39 18.67
CA LEU A 46 1.15 8.19 17.96
C LEU A 46 1.68 7.47 16.72
N ALA A 47 1.97 6.17 16.83
CA ALA A 47 2.41 5.36 15.69
C ALA A 47 1.33 5.22 14.61
N ILE A 48 0.05 5.10 15.00
CA ILE A 48 -1.09 5.07 14.07
C ILE A 48 -1.19 6.39 13.30
N ILE A 49 -1.12 7.53 13.99
CA ILE A 49 -1.16 8.86 13.36
C ILE A 49 0.00 9.02 12.36
N GLU A 50 1.21 8.61 12.73
CA GLU A 50 2.36 8.64 11.83
C GLU A 50 2.14 7.76 10.58
N ASN A 51 1.53 6.59 10.75
CA ASN A 51 1.21 5.70 9.62
C ASN A 51 0.14 6.28 8.70
N ILE A 52 -0.89 6.96 9.24
CA ILE A 52 -1.90 7.69 8.45
C ILE A 52 -1.22 8.78 7.61
N GLU A 53 -0.32 9.57 8.20
CA GLU A 53 0.44 10.60 7.47
C GLU A 53 1.35 10.01 6.37
N LYS A 54 1.97 8.85 6.62
CA LYS A 54 2.76 8.13 5.61
C LYS A 54 1.88 7.63 4.47
N LEU A 55 0.74 7.00 4.78
CA LEU A 55 -0.21 6.53 3.77
C LEU A 55 -0.74 7.69 2.92
N SER A 56 -1.15 8.79 3.54
CA SER A 56 -1.63 9.97 2.83
C SER A 56 -0.58 10.53 1.85
N ARG A 57 0.70 10.54 2.24
CA ARG A 57 1.80 10.95 1.34
C ARG A 57 1.95 10.00 0.15
N VAL A 58 1.98 8.69 0.39
CA VAL A 58 2.09 7.67 -0.66
C VAL A 58 0.90 7.75 -1.62
N MET A 59 -0.32 7.85 -1.10
CA MET A 59 -1.53 7.98 -1.92
C MET A 59 -1.45 9.20 -2.84
N LYS A 60 -1.01 10.35 -2.33
CA LYS A 60 -0.85 11.57 -3.13
C LYS A 60 0.21 11.43 -4.23
N GLU A 61 1.31 10.73 -3.96
CA GLU A 61 2.33 10.44 -4.97
C GLU A 61 1.78 9.50 -6.06
N LEU A 62 1.02 8.47 -5.68
CA LEU A 62 0.38 7.54 -6.60
C LEU A 62 -0.70 8.19 -7.45
N GLU A 63 -1.54 9.05 -6.87
CA GLU A 63 -2.54 9.84 -7.62
C GLU A 63 -1.86 10.74 -8.65
N LYS A 64 -0.78 11.44 -8.26
CA LYS A 64 0.01 12.27 -9.19
C LYS A 64 0.60 11.43 -10.31
N PHE A 65 1.17 10.28 -9.98
CA PHE A 65 1.68 9.32 -10.96
C PHE A 65 0.59 8.90 -11.95
N GLN A 66 -0.60 8.53 -11.48
CA GLN A 66 -1.73 8.18 -12.33
C GLN A 66 -2.15 9.33 -13.28
N GLN A 67 -2.21 10.55 -12.76
CA GLN A 67 -2.56 11.74 -13.56
C GLN A 67 -1.52 12.04 -14.64
N GLU A 68 -0.24 11.78 -14.39
CA GLU A 68 0.84 11.96 -15.36
C GLU A 68 0.80 10.90 -16.49
N PHE A 69 0.32 9.69 -16.18
CA PHE A 69 0.23 8.59 -17.14
C PHE A 69 -0.96 8.71 -18.10
N LEU A 70 -2.07 9.34 -17.68
CA LEU A 70 -3.24 9.52 -18.55
C LEU A 70 -2.93 10.23 -19.89
N PRO A 71 -2.29 11.42 -19.91
CA PRO A 71 -1.91 12.07 -21.17
C PRO A 71 -0.78 11.33 -21.89
N PHE A 72 0.03 10.53 -21.19
CA PHE A 72 1.04 9.67 -21.81
C PHE A 72 0.39 8.56 -22.63
N PHE A 73 -0.63 7.87 -22.11
CA PHE A 73 -1.40 6.87 -22.87
C PHE A 73 -2.05 7.47 -24.11
N GLN A 74 -2.65 8.65 -24.01
CA GLN A 74 -3.26 9.33 -25.17
C GLN A 74 -2.22 9.61 -26.27
N ARG A 75 -1.04 10.14 -25.91
CA ARG A 75 0.04 10.37 -26.88
C ARG A 75 0.55 9.06 -27.47
N PHE A 76 0.58 7.99 -26.68
CA PHE A 76 1.03 6.70 -27.15
C PHE A 76 0.03 6.04 -28.10
N GLU A 77 -1.28 6.18 -27.88
CA GLU A 77 -2.30 5.71 -28.81
C GLU A 77 -2.17 6.40 -30.18
N VAL A 78 -1.90 7.71 -30.19
CA VAL A 78 -1.59 8.45 -31.41
C VAL A 78 -0.33 7.89 -32.08
N PHE A 79 0.75 7.69 -31.31
CA PHE A 79 1.99 7.08 -31.82
C PHE A 79 1.75 5.70 -32.43
N ALA A 80 0.97 4.84 -31.78
CA ALA A 80 0.64 3.51 -32.27
C ALA A 80 -0.13 3.57 -33.60
N SER A 81 -1.06 4.51 -33.73
CA SER A 81 -1.80 4.75 -34.97
C SER A 81 -0.88 5.24 -36.10
N GLU A 82 0.00 6.19 -35.83
CA GLU A 82 0.99 6.70 -36.81
C GLU A 82 1.99 5.60 -37.21
N PHE A 83 2.41 4.78 -36.25
CA PHE A 83 3.28 3.63 -36.49
C PHE A 83 2.62 2.63 -37.44
N ASN A 84 1.36 2.24 -37.20
CA ASN A 84 0.64 1.34 -38.09
C ASN A 84 0.49 1.93 -39.50
N THR A 85 0.20 3.24 -39.60
CA THR A 85 0.14 3.95 -40.88
C THR A 85 1.49 3.92 -41.60
N LEU A 86 2.61 4.07 -40.88
CA LEU A 86 3.94 3.98 -41.46
C LEU A 86 4.22 2.56 -42.00
N VAL A 87 3.85 1.52 -41.25
CA VAL A 87 3.97 0.13 -41.69
C VAL A 87 3.19 -0.11 -42.99
N GLU A 88 1.93 0.35 -43.06
CA GLU A 88 1.10 0.25 -44.26
C GLU A 88 1.73 0.99 -45.47
N ASN A 89 2.29 2.17 -45.24
CA ASN A 89 2.98 2.94 -46.28
C ASN A 89 4.22 2.21 -46.82
N LEU A 90 5.00 1.56 -45.95
CA LEU A 90 6.17 0.78 -46.37
C LEU A 90 5.75 -0.47 -47.15
N GLU A 91 4.67 -1.15 -46.76
CA GLU A 91 4.11 -2.25 -47.53
C GLU A 91 3.65 -1.79 -48.92
N TYR A 92 3.03 -0.61 -49.00
CA TYR A 92 2.62 -0.01 -50.26
C TYR A 92 3.82 0.34 -51.16
N ILE A 93 4.90 0.89 -50.59
CA ILE A 93 6.16 1.12 -51.31
C ILE A 93 6.72 -0.19 -51.87
N SER A 94 6.72 -1.27 -51.09
CA SER A 94 7.17 -2.58 -51.58
C SER A 94 6.37 -3.04 -52.81
N LYS A 95 5.05 -2.87 -52.80
CA LYS A 95 4.17 -3.22 -53.94
C LYS A 95 4.46 -2.36 -55.17
N ILE A 96 4.74 -1.07 -54.98
CA ILE A 96 5.14 -0.17 -56.08
C ILE A 96 6.49 -0.60 -56.65
N SER A 97 7.49 -0.89 -55.81
CA SER A 97 8.81 -1.35 -56.26
C SER A 97 8.72 -2.64 -57.07
N ASP A 98 7.90 -3.59 -56.65
CA ASP A 98 7.66 -4.83 -57.41
C ASP A 98 6.98 -4.54 -58.77
N SER A 99 6.07 -3.57 -58.81
CA SER A 99 5.42 -3.13 -60.06
C SER A 99 6.40 -2.45 -61.02
N ILE A 100 7.27 -1.57 -60.51
CA ILE A 100 8.32 -0.90 -61.30
C ILE A 100 9.29 -1.94 -61.86
N ALA A 101 9.74 -2.90 -61.04
CA ALA A 101 10.61 -3.97 -61.49
C ALA A 101 9.97 -4.83 -62.60
N SER A 102 8.66 -5.10 -62.48
CA SER A 102 7.90 -5.81 -63.51
C SER A 102 7.82 -5.04 -64.83
N VAL A 103 7.47 -3.74 -64.77
CA VAL A 103 7.42 -2.86 -65.96
C VAL A 103 8.81 -2.76 -66.60
N ALA A 104 9.86 -2.53 -65.82
CA ALA A 104 11.22 -2.45 -66.32
C ALA A 104 11.67 -3.77 -66.97
N LYS A 105 11.30 -4.92 -66.40
CA LYS A 105 11.55 -6.23 -67.01
C LYS A 105 10.83 -6.38 -68.36
N GLN A 106 9.59 -5.94 -68.48
CA GLN A 106 8.84 -5.94 -69.74
C GLN A 106 9.50 -5.00 -70.76
N THR A 107 9.87 -3.78 -70.38
CA THR A 107 10.56 -2.82 -71.25
C THR A 107 11.89 -3.38 -71.75
N ASN A 108 12.66 -4.05 -70.88
CA ASN A 108 13.90 -4.72 -71.25
C ASN A 108 13.67 -5.82 -72.32
N LEU A 109 12.59 -6.59 -72.21
CA LEU A 109 12.22 -7.61 -73.20
C LEU A 109 11.78 -6.98 -74.53
N VAL A 110 11.00 -5.90 -74.50
CA VAL A 110 10.58 -5.17 -75.70
C VAL A 110 11.79 -4.55 -76.41
N ALA A 111 12.69 -3.93 -75.66
CA ALA A 111 13.92 -3.34 -76.17
C ALA A 111 14.86 -4.39 -76.79
N LEU A 112 14.97 -5.56 -76.16
CA LEU A 112 15.73 -6.68 -76.71
C LEU A 112 15.17 -7.13 -78.08
N ASN A 113 13.85 -7.29 -78.18
CA ASN A 113 13.20 -7.64 -79.44
C ASN A 113 13.42 -6.56 -80.52
N ALA A 114 13.37 -5.28 -80.14
CA ALA A 114 13.64 -4.16 -81.05
C ALA A 114 15.10 -4.14 -81.53
N SER A 115 16.08 -4.41 -80.65
CA SER A 115 17.49 -4.54 -81.04
C SER A 115 17.73 -5.68 -82.01
N ILE A 116 17.06 -6.83 -81.82
CA ILE A 116 17.14 -7.97 -82.73
C ILE A 116 16.57 -7.60 -84.11
N GLU A 117 15.41 -6.96 -84.16
CA GLU A 117 14.78 -6.60 -85.44
C GLU A 117 15.55 -5.48 -86.15
N ALA A 118 16.13 -4.53 -85.41
CA ALA A 118 17.02 -3.50 -85.94
C ALA A 118 18.31 -4.10 -86.55
N ALA A 119 18.89 -5.12 -85.92
CA ALA A 119 20.02 -5.86 -86.49
C ALA A 119 19.61 -6.61 -87.78
N ARG A 120 18.39 -7.14 -87.82
CA ARG A 120 17.83 -7.87 -88.97
C ARG A 120 17.61 -6.96 -90.19
N ALA A 121 17.27 -5.69 -89.96
CA ALA A 121 17.12 -4.67 -91.01
C ALA A 121 18.47 -4.19 -91.60
N GLY A 122 19.61 -4.68 -91.10
CA GLY A 122 20.94 -4.35 -91.62
C GLY A 122 21.28 -2.86 -91.48
N GLU A 123 21.78 -2.24 -92.56
CA GLU A 123 22.16 -0.81 -92.52
C GLU A 123 20.97 0.13 -92.25
N ALA A 124 19.76 -0.22 -92.68
CA ALA A 124 18.56 0.61 -92.46
C ALA A 124 18.13 0.66 -90.98
N GLY A 125 18.50 -0.36 -90.19
CA GLY A 125 18.14 -0.46 -88.77
C GLY A 125 19.17 0.10 -87.80
N ARG A 126 20.33 0.57 -88.28
CA ARG A 126 21.48 0.95 -87.41
C ARG A 126 21.12 2.00 -86.35
N GLY A 127 20.34 3.02 -86.72
CA GLY A 127 19.88 4.05 -85.77
C GLY A 127 18.90 3.49 -84.73
N PHE A 128 17.99 2.60 -85.14
CA PHE A 128 17.05 1.94 -84.24
C PHE A 128 17.75 0.99 -83.27
N ALA A 129 18.83 0.33 -83.68
CA ALA A 129 19.62 -0.55 -82.81
C ALA A 129 20.26 0.22 -81.65
N VAL A 130 20.77 1.42 -81.91
CA VAL A 130 21.35 2.29 -80.86
C VAL A 130 20.27 2.70 -79.85
N VAL A 131 19.09 3.11 -80.33
CA VAL A 131 17.97 3.50 -79.45
C VAL A 131 17.47 2.31 -78.63
N ALA A 132 17.34 1.13 -79.25
CA ALA A 132 16.88 -0.08 -78.56
C ALA A 132 17.85 -0.52 -77.46
N GLU A 133 19.17 -0.45 -77.69
CA GLU A 133 20.16 -0.76 -76.65
C GLU A 133 20.14 0.26 -75.50
N GLU A 134 19.93 1.54 -75.79
CA GLU A 134 19.80 2.56 -74.74
C GLU A 134 18.56 2.32 -73.87
N ILE A 135 17.40 2.01 -74.49
CA ILE A 135 16.18 1.64 -73.76
C ILE A 135 16.42 0.39 -72.90
N ARG A 136 17.16 -0.60 -73.43
CA ARG A 136 17.51 -1.82 -72.69
C ARG A 136 18.35 -1.50 -71.45
N ASN A 137 19.36 -0.65 -71.60
CA ASN A 137 20.20 -0.20 -70.49
C ASN A 137 19.39 0.57 -69.43
N MET A 138 18.51 1.48 -69.85
CA MET A 138 17.60 2.21 -68.94
C MET A 138 16.67 1.25 -68.18
N ALA A 139 16.16 0.22 -68.85
CA ALA A 139 15.30 -0.78 -68.23
C ALA A 139 16.05 -1.61 -67.16
N VAL A 140 17.27 -2.05 -67.45
CA VAL A 140 18.13 -2.75 -66.47
C VAL A 140 18.46 -1.85 -65.27
N GLN A 141 18.82 -0.58 -65.53
CA GLN A 141 19.04 0.40 -64.45
C GLN A 141 17.79 0.60 -63.59
N THR A 142 16.61 0.69 -64.21
CA THR A 142 15.33 0.82 -63.49
C THR A 142 15.04 -0.39 -62.62
N MET A 143 15.33 -1.61 -63.09
CA MET A 143 15.20 -2.83 -62.28
C MET A 143 16.12 -2.80 -61.05
N ASN A 144 17.37 -2.34 -61.22
CA ASN A 144 18.32 -2.24 -60.12
C ASN A 144 17.86 -1.21 -59.07
N LEU A 145 17.39 -0.04 -59.50
CA LEU A 145 16.83 0.97 -58.60
C LEU A 145 15.61 0.45 -57.83
N ALA A 146 14.71 -0.27 -58.50
CA ALA A 146 13.55 -0.88 -57.84
C ALA A 146 13.98 -1.89 -56.76
N LYS A 147 15.04 -2.66 -57.01
CA LYS A 147 15.63 -3.58 -56.03
C LYS A 147 16.24 -2.82 -54.85
N GLU A 148 17.01 -1.76 -55.10
CA GLU A 148 17.60 -0.93 -54.03
C GLU A 148 16.54 -0.31 -53.11
N ILE A 149 15.42 0.17 -53.69
CA ILE A 149 14.27 0.66 -52.91
C ILE A 149 13.70 -0.46 -52.04
N LYS A 150 13.54 -1.68 -52.59
CA LYS A 150 13.03 -2.83 -51.84
C LYS A 150 13.94 -3.24 -50.69
N ASP A 151 15.25 -3.29 -50.93
CA ASP A 151 16.24 -3.64 -49.92
C ASP A 151 16.33 -2.55 -48.82
N PHE A 152 16.18 -1.28 -49.19
CA PHE A 152 16.05 -0.18 -48.23
C PHE A 152 14.77 -0.31 -47.39
N ASN A 153 13.62 -0.55 -48.03
CA ASN A 153 12.33 -0.72 -47.37
C ASN A 153 12.33 -1.89 -46.37
N ALA A 154 12.91 -3.03 -46.76
CA ALA A 154 13.05 -4.20 -45.87
C ALA A 154 13.91 -3.89 -44.64
N ARG A 155 14.99 -3.11 -44.79
CA ARG A 155 15.80 -2.66 -43.65
C ARG A 155 15.00 -1.77 -42.69
N VAL A 156 14.20 -0.84 -43.22
CA VAL A 156 13.34 0.01 -42.40
C VAL A 156 12.28 -0.82 -41.67
N MET A 157 11.60 -1.76 -42.35
CA MET A 157 10.63 -2.66 -41.70
C MET A 157 11.27 -3.48 -40.57
N GLY A 158 12.48 -4.01 -40.76
CA GLY A 158 13.21 -4.73 -39.71
C GLY A 158 13.54 -3.85 -38.50
N GLN A 159 13.84 -2.56 -38.70
CA GLN A 159 14.01 -1.61 -37.58
C GLN A 159 12.70 -1.36 -36.83
N LEU A 160 11.56 -1.35 -37.53
CA LEU A 160 10.24 -1.17 -36.93
C LEU A 160 9.79 -2.37 -36.07
N GLU A 161 10.30 -3.58 -36.29
CA GLU A 161 9.95 -4.73 -35.42
C GLU A 161 10.29 -4.46 -33.95
N THR A 162 11.43 -3.81 -33.67
CA THR A 162 11.81 -3.44 -32.29
C THR A 162 10.85 -2.43 -31.66
N LEU A 163 10.22 -1.58 -32.46
CA LEU A 163 9.20 -0.63 -32.01
C LEU A 163 7.86 -1.30 -31.75
N ARG A 164 7.57 -2.42 -32.44
CA ARG A 164 6.38 -3.23 -32.17
C ARG A 164 6.42 -3.84 -30.77
N ASP A 165 7.59 -4.27 -30.31
CA ASP A 165 7.75 -4.75 -28.94
C ASP A 165 7.42 -3.63 -27.92
N ALA A 166 7.79 -2.38 -28.22
CA ALA A 166 7.44 -1.23 -27.37
C ALA A 166 5.92 -1.02 -27.25
N LEU A 167 5.13 -1.32 -28.30
CA LEU A 167 3.66 -1.32 -28.24
C LEU A 167 3.15 -2.34 -27.21
N THR A 168 3.70 -3.56 -27.22
CA THR A 168 3.27 -4.60 -26.26
C THR A 168 3.65 -4.28 -24.81
N VAL A 169 4.80 -3.64 -24.59
CA VAL A 169 5.21 -3.17 -23.26
C VAL A 169 4.24 -2.11 -22.76
N MET A 170 3.72 -1.26 -23.64
CA MET A 170 2.78 -0.22 -23.24
C MET A 170 1.44 -0.78 -22.76
N ASP A 171 0.91 -1.82 -23.40
CA ASP A 171 -0.31 -2.48 -22.92
C ASP A 171 -0.15 -2.99 -21.49
N ARG A 172 1.02 -3.56 -21.17
CA ARG A 172 1.36 -4.00 -19.79
C ARG A 172 1.47 -2.82 -18.81
N ILE A 173 1.99 -1.68 -19.26
CA ILE A 173 2.06 -0.46 -18.45
C ILE A 173 0.66 0.09 -18.17
N LYS A 174 -0.26 0.01 -19.15
CA LYS A 174 -1.67 0.36 -18.98
C LYS A 174 -2.35 -0.49 -17.92
N GLU A 175 -2.25 -1.81 -18.04
CA GLU A 175 -2.77 -2.76 -17.04
C GLU A 175 -2.17 -2.48 -15.65
N GLY A 176 -0.86 -2.22 -15.56
CA GLY A 176 -0.19 -1.87 -14.32
C GLY A 176 -0.73 -0.59 -13.68
N THR A 177 -1.09 0.41 -14.48
CA THR A 177 -1.67 1.68 -14.01
C THR A 177 -3.12 1.51 -13.52
N GLU A 178 -3.87 0.59 -14.12
CA GLU A 178 -5.22 0.23 -13.66
C GLU A 178 -5.18 -0.53 -12.33
N ILE A 179 -4.21 -1.45 -12.16
CA ILE A 179 -3.96 -2.12 -10.86
C ILE A 179 -3.62 -1.08 -9.80
N LEU A 180 -2.72 -0.15 -10.11
CA LEU A 180 -2.32 0.91 -9.19
C LEU A 180 -3.49 1.80 -8.76
N GLY A 181 -4.48 2.02 -9.63
CA GLY A 181 -5.73 2.70 -9.27
C GLY A 181 -6.53 1.98 -8.19
N ARG A 182 -6.65 0.65 -8.30
CA ARG A 182 -7.31 -0.18 -7.26
C ARG A 182 -6.52 -0.20 -5.96
N ASP A 183 -5.18 -0.20 -6.04
CA ASP A 183 -4.34 -0.15 -4.83
C ASP A 183 -4.54 1.16 -4.07
N ILE A 184 -4.73 2.30 -4.77
CA ILE A 184 -5.08 3.58 -4.13
C ILE A 184 -6.41 3.48 -3.37
N GLU A 185 -7.44 2.87 -3.97
CA GLU A 185 -8.75 2.67 -3.30
C GLU A 185 -8.61 1.86 -2.01
N VAL A 186 -7.83 0.76 -2.05
CA VAL A 186 -7.54 -0.05 -0.86
C VAL A 186 -6.79 0.76 0.20
N MET A 187 -5.86 1.64 -0.19
CA MET A 187 -5.16 2.50 0.76
C MET A 187 -6.10 3.53 1.44
N VAL A 188 -7.11 4.05 0.72
CA VAL A 188 -8.16 4.89 1.31
C VAL A 188 -8.89 4.13 2.42
N GLU A 189 -9.28 2.89 2.15
CA GLU A 189 -9.96 2.04 3.14
C GLU A 189 -9.08 1.78 4.37
N ILE A 190 -7.79 1.45 4.16
CA ILE A 190 -6.83 1.25 5.25
C ILE A 190 -6.69 2.53 6.10
N SER A 191 -6.59 3.69 5.46
CA SER A 191 -6.51 4.98 6.17
C SER A 191 -7.75 5.20 7.04
N SER A 192 -8.95 4.92 6.53
CA SER A 192 -10.20 5.04 7.27
C SER A 192 -10.23 4.11 8.50
N VAL A 193 -9.77 2.86 8.34
CA VAL A 193 -9.69 1.90 9.45
C VAL A 193 -8.68 2.37 10.51
N LEU A 194 -7.53 2.90 10.11
CA LEU A 194 -6.54 3.43 11.05
C LEU A 194 -7.06 4.65 11.82
N GLU A 195 -7.83 5.53 11.18
CA GLU A 195 -8.49 6.66 11.86
C GLU A 195 -9.51 6.18 12.89
N GLU A 196 -10.24 5.10 12.60
CA GLU A 196 -11.17 4.48 13.55
C GLU A 196 -10.43 3.90 14.75
N ILE A 197 -9.35 3.13 14.51
CA ILE A 197 -8.50 2.59 15.59
C ILE A 197 -7.93 3.73 16.43
N SER A 198 -7.48 4.83 15.82
CA SER A 198 -6.97 6.00 16.55
C SER A 198 -8.02 6.58 17.51
N ARG A 199 -9.27 6.72 17.05
CA ARG A 199 -10.39 7.14 17.92
C ARG A 199 -10.68 6.15 19.05
N GLU A 200 -10.69 4.86 18.76
CA GLU A 200 -10.88 3.81 19.78
C GLU A 200 -9.77 3.84 20.85
N GLN A 201 -8.52 4.08 20.45
CA GLN A 201 -7.39 4.18 21.38
C GLN A 201 -7.58 5.38 22.34
N GLU A 202 -8.09 6.52 21.85
CA GLU A 202 -8.41 7.67 22.71
C GLU A 202 -9.52 7.35 23.72
N GLU A 203 -10.55 6.62 23.31
CA GLU A 203 -11.61 6.16 24.21
C GLU A 203 -11.06 5.23 25.29
N ILE A 204 -10.19 4.28 24.93
CA ILE A 204 -9.55 3.37 25.88
C ILE A 204 -8.69 4.14 26.89
N VAL A 205 -7.93 5.14 26.44
CA VAL A 205 -7.17 6.03 27.36
C VAL A 205 -8.11 6.73 28.35
N ASN A 206 -9.31 7.14 27.91
CA ASN A 206 -10.29 7.73 28.81
C ASN A 206 -10.90 6.71 29.78
N ASP A 207 -11.11 5.46 29.38
CA ASP A 207 -11.54 4.39 30.27
C ASP A 207 -10.46 4.02 31.29
N ILE A 208 -9.18 4.07 30.92
CA ILE A 208 -8.07 3.87 31.86
C ILE A 208 -8.02 4.98 32.91
N LYS A 209 -8.38 6.23 32.57
CA LYS A 209 -8.55 7.31 33.58
C LYS A 209 -9.62 6.95 34.61
N ARG A 210 -10.67 6.21 34.24
CA ARG A 210 -11.69 5.72 35.18
C ARG A 210 -11.11 4.66 36.14
N LEU A 211 -10.17 3.82 35.69
CA LEU A 211 -9.45 2.87 36.55
C LEU A 211 -8.62 3.59 37.64
N LYS A 212 -7.97 4.72 37.31
CA LYS A 212 -7.32 5.57 38.33
C LYS A 212 -8.32 6.06 39.39
N GLY A 213 -9.59 6.27 39.02
CA GLY A 213 -10.67 6.55 39.96
C GLY A 213 -10.93 5.40 40.95
N ILE A 214 -10.83 4.15 40.50
CA ILE A 214 -10.96 2.96 41.37
C ILE A 214 -9.79 2.88 42.35
N ALA A 215 -8.56 3.14 41.90
CA ALA A 215 -7.40 3.19 42.79
C ALA A 215 -7.59 4.25 43.89
N LEU A 216 -8.08 5.45 43.54
CA LEU A 216 -8.42 6.48 44.51
C LEU A 216 -9.50 6.02 45.51
N ALA A 217 -10.53 5.31 45.04
CA ALA A 217 -11.59 4.77 45.90
C ALA A 217 -11.04 3.70 46.87
N LEU A 218 -10.18 2.79 46.40
CA LEU A 218 -9.49 1.80 47.22
C LEU A 218 -8.58 2.44 48.26
N ARG A 219 -7.89 3.53 47.91
CA ARG A 219 -7.07 4.29 48.86
C ARG A 219 -7.93 4.92 49.96
N LYS A 220 -9.03 5.58 49.59
CA LYS A 220 -10.01 6.14 50.56
C LYS A 220 -10.63 5.07 51.44
N PHE A 221 -10.94 3.90 50.88
CA PHE A 221 -11.46 2.76 51.63
C PHE A 221 -10.45 2.22 52.65
N ALA A 222 -9.17 2.11 52.27
CA ALA A 222 -8.11 1.72 53.19
C ALA A 222 -7.95 2.73 54.34
N ASP A 223 -8.03 4.03 54.07
CA ASP A 223 -7.94 5.07 55.11
C ASP A 223 -9.18 5.09 56.02
N MET A 224 -10.35 4.72 55.51
CA MET A 224 -11.56 4.49 56.31
C MET A 224 -11.39 3.25 57.22
N GLN A 225 -10.86 2.14 56.70
CA GLN A 225 -10.54 0.95 57.49
C GLN A 225 -9.49 1.27 58.57
N ASP A 226 -8.51 2.15 58.31
CA ASP A 226 -7.54 2.57 59.32
C ASP A 226 -8.21 3.27 60.51
N ARG A 227 -9.19 4.15 60.25
CA ARG A 227 -10.00 4.81 61.29
C ARG A 227 -10.85 3.80 62.06
N TYR A 228 -11.56 2.92 61.35
CA TYR A 228 -12.36 1.86 61.95
C TYR A 228 -11.52 0.93 62.83
N ASN A 229 -10.34 0.53 62.37
CA ASN A 229 -9.40 -0.29 63.13
C ASN A 229 -8.96 0.40 64.43
N LYS A 230 -8.69 1.70 64.41
CA LYS A 230 -8.32 2.48 65.59
C LYS A 230 -9.45 2.53 66.62
N GLU A 231 -10.69 2.75 66.17
CA GLU A 231 -11.88 2.76 67.02
C GLU A 231 -12.15 1.38 67.63
N LEU A 232 -12.14 0.33 66.81
CA LEU A 232 -12.37 -1.05 67.27
C LEU A 232 -11.28 -1.52 68.23
N ALA A 233 -10.02 -1.15 68.01
CA ALA A 233 -8.93 -1.43 68.94
C ALA A 233 -9.07 -0.65 70.27
N SER A 234 -9.67 0.54 70.25
CA SER A 234 -10.01 1.28 71.47
C SER A 234 -11.14 0.58 72.25
N LEU A 235 -12.22 0.21 71.57
CA LEU A 235 -13.33 -0.56 72.12
C LEU A 235 -12.88 -1.89 72.73
N LEU A 236 -12.04 -2.64 72.02
CA LEU A 236 -11.44 -3.88 72.53
C LEU A 236 -10.65 -3.67 73.81
N ARG A 237 -9.84 -2.61 73.89
CA ARG A 237 -9.09 -2.27 75.11
C ARG A 237 -10.03 -1.95 76.28
N MET A 238 -11.12 -1.23 76.03
CA MET A 238 -12.13 -0.96 77.05
C MET A 238 -12.83 -2.24 77.51
N MET A 239 -13.28 -3.10 76.59
CA MET A 239 -13.96 -4.36 76.89
C MET A 239 -13.07 -5.33 77.69
N VAL A 240 -11.79 -5.46 77.32
CA VAL A 240 -10.82 -6.29 78.06
C VAL A 240 -10.59 -5.73 79.46
N SER A 241 -10.50 -4.41 79.61
CA SER A 241 -10.35 -3.74 80.90
C SER A 241 -11.58 -3.92 81.81
N GLU A 242 -12.79 -3.80 81.26
CA GLU A 242 -14.04 -4.06 82.00
C GLU A 242 -14.17 -5.52 82.41
N TYR A 243 -13.89 -6.46 81.50
CA TYR A 243 -13.89 -7.89 81.80
C TYR A 243 -12.91 -8.25 82.92
N ALA A 244 -11.69 -7.69 82.89
CA ALA A 244 -10.69 -7.91 83.93
C ALA A 244 -11.08 -7.30 85.29
N LYS A 245 -11.89 -6.22 85.30
CA LYS A 245 -12.46 -5.67 86.53
C LYS A 245 -13.57 -6.55 87.09
N GLU A 246 -14.49 -7.00 86.24
CA GLU A 246 -15.60 -7.90 86.62
C GLU A 246 -15.09 -9.19 87.29
N GLN A 247 -14.07 -9.84 86.71
CA GLN A 247 -13.46 -11.06 87.28
C GLN A 247 -12.82 -10.83 88.66
N LYS A 248 -12.16 -9.68 88.87
CA LYS A 248 -11.58 -9.34 90.18
C LYS A 248 -12.63 -9.08 91.25
N THR A 249 -13.81 -8.57 90.89
CA THR A 249 -14.93 -8.42 91.82
C THR A 249 -15.59 -9.76 92.16
N GLU A 250 -15.69 -10.70 91.21
CA GLU A 250 -16.21 -12.05 91.50
C GLU A 250 -15.29 -12.86 92.43
N GLU A 251 -13.95 -12.77 92.26
CA GLU A 251 -12.98 -13.41 93.18
C GLU A 251 -13.03 -12.87 94.62
N VAL A 252 -13.42 -11.61 94.81
CA VAL A 252 -13.53 -10.98 96.16
C VAL A 252 -14.83 -11.39 96.88
N PHE A 253 -15.84 -11.89 96.17
CA PHE A 253 -17.11 -12.34 96.75
C PHE A 253 -17.18 -13.86 97.00
N ASP A 254 -16.22 -14.65 96.47
CA ASP A 254 -16.14 -16.11 96.68
C ASP A 254 -15.17 -16.51 97.82
N ASP A 255 -14.48 -15.54 98.42
CA ASP A 255 -13.49 -15.70 99.51
C ASP A 255 -13.99 -15.21 100.90
N ASP A 256 -15.27 -14.83 101.02
CA ASP A 256 -15.98 -14.48 102.28
C ASP A 256 -17.09 -15.50 102.60
#